data_AF-A0A2I2F670-F1
#
_entry.id   AF-A0A2I2F670-F1
#
_cell.length_a   1.000
_cell.length_b   1.000
_cell.length_c   1.000
_cell.angle_alpha   90.00
_cell.angle_beta   90.00
_cell.angle_gamma   90.00
#
_symmetry.space_group_name_H-M   'P 1'
#
loop_
_entity.id
_entity.type
_entity.pdbx_description
1 polymer ?
#
loop_
_entity_poly.entity_id
_entity_poly.type
_entity_poly.pdbx_seq_one_letter_code
_entity_poly.pdbx_strand_id
1 'polypeptide(L)'
;MHLKIILSLLPLLPLTSAICPGYNYAFFNGGDNWFYTADVACKIRVTGRCDNICECRHWGCSPAHSVNRVRVNGLWYSCRGDRNKGTCGASKNQIQHRAPESCCRNDGRRNFEEGLISRRHADAITVTNELLERHAREFDHAEKRGIDLGKLRRRQLNEVDHFMKREAEAAAFGDE
;
A
#
# COMPACT_ATOMS: atom_id res chain seq x y z
N MET A 1 -21.41 10.40 46.51
CA MET A 1 -20.54 9.69 45.55
C MET A 1 -20.46 10.52 44.28
N HIS A 2 -19.32 11.17 44.01
CA HIS A 2 -19.12 11.97 42.80
C HIS A 2 -18.60 11.09 41.68
N LEU A 3 -19.44 10.87 40.67
CA LEU A 3 -19.07 10.16 39.44
C LEU A 3 -18.16 11.06 38.61
N LYS A 4 -16.85 10.78 38.64
CA LYS A 4 -15.86 11.47 37.78
C LYS A 4 -16.08 11.00 36.34
N ILE A 5 -16.68 11.86 35.51
CA ILE A 5 -16.73 11.69 34.07
C ILE A 5 -15.30 11.85 33.55
N ILE A 6 -14.62 10.72 33.31
CA ILE A 6 -13.36 10.71 32.59
C ILE A 6 -13.71 10.92 31.12
N LEU A 7 -13.62 12.17 30.67
CA LEU A 7 -13.62 12.51 29.25
C LEU A 7 -12.35 11.87 28.66
N SER A 8 -12.51 10.66 28.10
CA SER A 8 -11.46 10.00 27.34
C SER A 8 -11.21 10.85 26.09
N LEU A 9 -10.19 11.71 26.16
CA LEU A 9 -9.54 12.30 25.00
C LEU A 9 -8.97 11.13 24.18
N LEU A 10 -9.78 10.59 23.27
CA LEU A 10 -9.30 9.70 22.23
C LEU A 10 -8.16 10.44 21.53
N PRO A 11 -6.94 9.89 21.50
CA PRO A 11 -5.88 10.51 20.73
C PRO A 11 -6.33 10.50 19.27
N LEU A 12 -6.54 11.69 18.71
CA LEU A 12 -6.55 11.91 17.28
C LEU A 12 -5.16 11.53 16.78
N LEU A 13 -4.93 10.23 16.58
CA LEU A 13 -3.77 9.75 15.86
C LEU A 13 -3.76 10.51 14.53
N PRO A 14 -2.63 11.11 14.13
CA PRO A 14 -2.53 11.78 12.86
C PRO A 14 -2.63 10.72 11.75
N LEU A 15 -3.87 10.39 11.38
CA LEU A 15 -4.27 9.55 10.24
C LEU A 15 -3.90 10.21 8.90
N THR A 16 -3.11 11.28 8.93
CA THR A 16 -2.47 11.91 7.77
C THR A 16 -1.24 11.14 7.30
N SER A 17 -0.82 10.08 7.99
CA SER A 17 0.27 9.17 7.61
C SER A 17 -0.13 8.16 6.51
N ALA A 18 -0.85 8.60 5.48
CA ALA A 18 -1.30 7.75 4.40
C ALA A 18 -0.45 8.01 3.15
N ILE A 19 0.25 7.00 2.66
CA ILE A 19 1.12 7.09 1.48
C ILE A 19 0.42 6.54 0.23
N CYS A 20 0.95 6.87 -0.94
CA CYS A 20 0.58 6.27 -2.22
C CYS A 20 -0.94 6.18 -2.45
N PRO A 21 -1.65 7.30 -2.66
CA PRO A 21 -3.08 7.29 -2.94
C PRO A 21 -3.36 6.48 -4.21
N GLY A 22 -4.25 5.49 -4.09
CA GLY A 22 -4.56 4.58 -5.19
C GLY A 22 -3.55 3.47 -5.43
N TYR A 23 -2.90 2.96 -4.38
CA TYR A 23 -2.02 1.79 -4.43
C TYR A 23 -2.26 0.86 -3.22
N ASN A 24 -1.75 -0.37 -3.28
CA ASN A 24 -1.82 -1.32 -2.15
C ASN A 24 -0.63 -1.13 -1.19
N TYR A 25 0.57 -0.95 -1.78
CA TYR A 25 1.84 -0.93 -1.06
C TYR A 25 2.75 0.17 -1.57
N ALA A 26 3.83 0.40 -0.83
CA ALA A 26 4.90 1.30 -1.18
C ALA A 26 6.26 0.69 -0.85
N PHE A 27 7.25 0.97 -1.69
CA PHE A 27 8.63 0.52 -1.52
C PHE A 27 9.50 1.65 -0.96
N PHE A 28 10.41 1.29 -0.04
CA PHE A 28 11.37 2.19 0.57
C PHE A 28 12.77 1.60 0.53
N ASN A 29 13.74 2.41 0.14
CA ASN A 29 15.14 2.16 0.42
C ASN A 29 15.50 2.73 1.78
N GLY A 30 15.91 1.84 2.68
CA GLY A 30 16.32 2.14 4.05
C GLY A 30 17.68 2.81 4.15
N GLY A 31 18.56 2.62 3.16
CA GLY A 31 20.00 2.80 3.29
C GLY A 31 20.67 1.55 3.84
N ASP A 32 22.01 1.47 3.77
CA ASP A 32 22.81 0.35 4.28
C ASP A 32 22.33 -1.05 3.85
N ASN A 33 21.90 -1.14 2.58
CA ASN A 33 21.32 -2.34 1.98
C ASN A 33 20.02 -2.83 2.65
N TRP A 34 19.36 -2.02 3.50
CA TRP A 34 18.05 -2.30 4.06
C TRP A 34 16.93 -1.80 3.15
N PHE A 35 15.88 -2.59 3.00
CA PHE A 35 14.73 -2.27 2.17
C PHE A 35 13.42 -2.67 2.85
N TYR A 36 12.38 -1.90 2.58
CA TYR A 36 11.06 -2.10 3.18
C TYR A 36 9.96 -2.03 2.13
N THR A 37 8.94 -2.86 2.32
CA THR A 37 7.64 -2.72 1.66
C THR A 37 6.60 -2.54 2.74
N ALA A 38 5.84 -1.45 2.69
CA ALA A 38 4.77 -1.15 3.64
C ALA A 38 3.43 -0.99 2.93
N ASP A 39 2.34 -1.23 3.66
CA ASP A 39 1.02 -0.88 3.17
C ASP A 39 0.79 0.65 3.20
N VAL A 40 -0.30 1.09 2.59
CA VAL A 40 -0.68 2.51 2.54
C VAL A 40 -0.98 3.14 3.91
N ALA A 41 -1.12 2.33 4.95
CA ALA A 41 -1.23 2.76 6.35
C ALA A 41 0.13 2.78 7.07
N CYS A 42 1.24 2.72 6.32
CA CYS A 42 2.61 2.75 6.82
C CYS A 42 2.98 1.58 7.74
N LYS A 43 2.29 0.43 7.63
CA LYS A 43 2.70 -0.80 8.32
C LYS A 43 3.63 -1.60 7.42
N ILE A 44 4.86 -1.82 7.90
CA ILE A 44 5.86 -2.64 7.20
C ILE A 44 5.33 -4.08 7.10
N ARG A 45 5.30 -4.61 5.87
CA ARG A 45 4.88 -5.98 5.56
C ARG A 45 6.05 -6.87 5.17
N VAL A 46 7.05 -6.29 4.54
CA VAL A 46 8.28 -6.98 4.15
C VAL A 46 9.46 -6.09 4.50
N THR A 47 10.50 -6.70 5.06
CA THR A 47 11.78 -6.07 5.34
C THR A 47 12.90 -7.03 5.00
N GLY A 48 14.06 -6.51 4.63
CA GLY A 48 15.20 -7.35 4.30
C GLY A 48 16.44 -6.52 4.03
N ARG A 49 17.59 -7.18 4.20
CA ARG A 49 18.89 -6.63 3.84
C ARG A 49 19.41 -7.38 2.61
N CYS A 50 19.93 -6.66 1.62
CA CYS A 50 20.33 -7.27 0.36
C CYS A 50 21.35 -6.41 -0.40
N ASP A 51 22.44 -7.02 -0.85
CA ASP A 51 23.50 -6.26 -1.54
C ASP A 51 23.11 -5.89 -2.98
N ASN A 52 22.37 -6.78 -3.66
CA ASN A 52 21.74 -6.48 -4.95
C ASN A 52 20.22 -6.59 -4.83
N ILE A 53 19.55 -5.43 -4.71
CA ILE A 53 18.09 -5.34 -4.54
C ILE A 53 17.29 -6.11 -5.61
N CYS A 54 17.87 -6.26 -6.81
CA CYS A 54 17.21 -6.88 -7.94
C CYS A 54 17.22 -8.41 -7.92
N GLU A 55 18.08 -9.01 -7.09
CA GLU A 55 18.21 -10.46 -6.91
C GLU A 55 17.54 -10.96 -5.63
N CYS A 56 17.03 -10.06 -4.79
CA CYS A 56 16.40 -10.46 -3.55
C CYS A 56 15.03 -11.09 -3.81
N ARG A 57 14.67 -12.04 -2.94
CA ARG A 57 13.38 -12.75 -3.00
C ARG A 57 12.14 -11.86 -3.09
N HIS A 58 12.17 -10.68 -2.49
CA HIS A 58 10.99 -9.84 -2.29
C HIS A 58 10.87 -8.66 -3.24
N TRP A 59 11.89 -8.37 -4.04
CA TRP A 59 11.94 -7.20 -4.89
C TRP A 59 12.43 -7.61 -6.27
N GLY A 60 11.98 -6.89 -7.30
CA GLY A 60 12.47 -7.09 -8.65
C GLY A 60 12.64 -5.75 -9.34
N CYS A 61 13.61 -5.70 -10.24
CA CYS A 61 13.94 -4.48 -10.97
C CYS A 61 13.67 -4.60 -12.47
N SER A 62 13.27 -3.49 -13.08
CA SER A 62 13.26 -3.30 -14.52
C SER A 62 13.06 -1.81 -14.86
N PRO A 63 14.02 -1.14 -15.54
CA PRO A 63 15.38 -1.61 -15.87
C PRO A 63 16.23 -1.87 -14.61
N ALA A 64 17.46 -2.39 -14.78
CA ALA A 64 18.35 -2.74 -13.66
C ALA A 64 18.49 -1.58 -12.65
N HIS A 65 18.55 -1.93 -11.36
CA HIS A 65 18.62 -1.02 -10.21
C HIS A 65 17.38 -0.18 -9.90
N SER A 66 16.30 -0.27 -10.68
CA SER A 66 15.03 0.38 -10.35
C SER A 66 13.99 -0.65 -9.96
N VAL A 67 13.61 -0.68 -8.67
CA VAL A 67 12.58 -1.60 -8.16
C VAL A 67 11.23 -1.25 -8.80
N ASN A 68 10.78 -2.11 -9.71
CA ASN A 68 9.53 -1.98 -10.44
C ASN A 68 8.50 -3.01 -9.99
N ARG A 69 8.84 -3.89 -9.04
CA ARG A 69 7.92 -4.86 -8.46
C ARG A 69 8.34 -5.28 -7.07
N VAL A 70 7.35 -5.58 -6.23
CA VAL A 70 7.54 -6.16 -4.90
C VAL A 70 6.72 -7.43 -4.75
N ARG A 71 7.15 -8.33 -3.86
CA ARG A 71 6.44 -9.56 -3.53
C ARG A 71 6.00 -9.54 -2.08
N VAL A 72 4.68 -9.51 -1.86
CA VAL A 72 4.05 -9.51 -0.52
C VAL A 72 3.14 -10.73 -0.45
N ASN A 73 3.27 -11.54 0.61
CA ASN A 73 2.48 -12.77 0.81
C ASN A 73 2.47 -13.71 -0.41
N GLY A 74 3.61 -13.82 -1.11
CA GLY A 74 3.74 -14.70 -2.28
C GLY A 74 3.22 -14.11 -3.59
N LEU A 75 2.55 -12.96 -3.58
CA LEU A 75 1.98 -12.30 -4.77
C LEU A 75 2.84 -11.14 -5.24
N TRP A 76 2.86 -10.92 -6.56
CA TRP A 76 3.55 -9.81 -7.19
C TRP A 76 2.69 -8.56 -7.24
N TYR A 77 3.35 -7.44 -6.98
CA TYR A 77 2.78 -6.10 -7.09
C TYR A 77 3.70 -5.28 -7.99
N SER A 78 3.13 -4.69 -9.04
CA SER A 78 3.85 -3.84 -9.99
C SER A 78 3.94 -2.41 -9.45
N CYS A 79 5.15 -1.86 -9.43
CA CYS A 79 5.50 -0.59 -8.82
C CYS A 79 5.86 0.46 -9.86
N ARG A 80 5.45 1.71 -9.59
CA ARG A 80 5.77 2.87 -10.41
C ARG A 80 6.03 4.10 -9.55
N GLY A 81 6.76 5.05 -10.13
CA GLY A 81 6.85 6.40 -9.57
C GLY A 81 5.46 7.05 -9.58
N ASP A 82 5.16 7.79 -8.53
CA ASP A 82 3.96 8.62 -8.40
C ASP A 82 4.40 9.99 -7.83
N ARG A 83 3.71 11.08 -8.14
CA ARG A 83 4.06 12.39 -7.58
C ARG A 83 3.40 12.65 -6.23
N ASN A 84 2.30 11.96 -5.94
CA ASN A 84 1.45 12.16 -4.77
C ASN A 84 1.76 11.15 -3.65
N LYS A 85 2.98 10.60 -3.61
CA LYS A 85 3.33 9.50 -2.71
C LYS A 85 3.13 9.81 -1.23
N GLY A 86 3.20 11.09 -0.86
CA GLY A 86 3.16 11.51 0.53
C GLY A 86 4.34 10.97 1.33
N THR A 87 4.21 11.03 2.65
CA THR A 87 5.19 10.51 3.61
C THR A 87 4.50 9.76 4.72
N CYS A 88 5.18 8.78 5.30
CA CYS A 88 4.73 8.22 6.56
C CYS A 88 4.88 9.29 7.65
N GLY A 89 3.79 9.52 8.40
CA GLY A 89 3.80 10.44 9.54
C GLY A 89 4.69 9.94 10.69
N ALA A 90 4.53 10.57 11.86
CA ALA A 90 5.24 10.16 13.07
C ALA A 90 4.80 8.76 13.52
N SER A 91 5.53 7.73 13.08
CA SER A 91 5.34 6.33 13.43
C SER A 91 6.62 5.84 14.10
N LYS A 92 6.55 4.92 15.07
CA LYS A 92 7.75 4.37 15.75
C LYS A 92 8.43 3.28 14.90
N ASN A 93 8.60 3.50 13.60
CA ASN A 93 9.17 2.51 12.69
C ASN A 93 10.23 3.11 11.76
N GLN A 94 10.90 2.24 11.00
CA GLN A 94 12.09 2.55 10.21
C GLN A 94 11.80 3.45 8.99
N ILE A 95 10.53 3.61 8.62
CA ILE A 95 10.08 4.44 7.49
C ILE A 95 9.42 5.74 7.93
N GLN A 96 9.51 6.08 9.21
CA GLN A 96 9.00 7.33 9.78
C GLN A 96 9.56 8.55 9.02
N HIS A 97 8.67 9.47 8.64
CA HIS A 97 9.00 10.70 7.90
C HIS A 97 9.67 10.49 6.54
N ARG A 98 9.67 9.26 6.00
CA ARG A 98 10.23 8.97 4.67
C ARG A 98 9.13 8.96 3.62
N ALA A 99 9.46 9.47 2.44
CA ALA A 99 8.68 9.26 1.22
C ALA A 99 9.08 7.91 0.60
N PRO A 100 8.12 7.13 0.07
CA PRO A 100 8.49 5.92 -0.65
C PRO A 100 9.13 6.24 -2.00
N GLU A 101 9.97 5.32 -2.48
CA GLU A 101 10.58 5.41 -3.80
C GLU A 101 9.59 5.06 -4.91
N SER A 102 8.68 4.13 -4.65
CA SER A 102 7.63 3.74 -5.61
C SER A 102 6.37 3.26 -4.90
N CYS A 103 5.26 3.31 -5.62
CA CYS A 103 3.96 2.85 -5.18
C CYS A 103 3.52 1.65 -6.02
N CYS A 104 2.96 0.62 -5.39
CA CYS A 104 2.77 -0.69 -5.98
C CYS A 104 1.30 -1.16 -5.94
N ARG A 105 0.83 -1.70 -7.07
CA ARG A 105 -0.49 -2.30 -7.23
C ARG A 105 -0.42 -3.80 -7.46
N ASN A 106 -1.43 -4.54 -7.02
CA ASN A 106 -1.49 -5.99 -7.20
C ASN A 106 -1.50 -6.33 -8.69
N ASP A 107 -0.53 -7.13 -9.14
CA ASP A 107 -0.42 -7.56 -10.54
C ASP A 107 -1.24 -8.84 -10.75
N GLY A 108 -2.56 -8.68 -10.68
CA GLY A 108 -3.50 -9.81 -10.77
C GLY A 108 -3.31 -10.64 -12.04
N ARG A 109 -3.02 -9.99 -13.18
CA ARG A 109 -2.76 -10.68 -14.45
C ARG A 109 -1.53 -11.57 -14.35
N ARG A 110 -0.39 -11.02 -13.92
CA ARG A 110 0.84 -11.80 -13.78
C ARG A 110 0.68 -12.92 -12.75
N ASN A 111 0.06 -12.62 -11.61
CA ASN A 111 -0.16 -13.62 -10.56
C ASN A 111 -1.00 -14.80 -11.08
N PHE A 112 -1.99 -14.53 -11.93
CA PHE A 112 -2.78 -15.57 -12.59
C PHE A 112 -1.96 -16.34 -13.63
N GLU A 113 -1.23 -15.65 -14.50
CA GLU A 113 -0.37 -16.26 -15.53
C GLU A 113 0.74 -17.15 -14.93
N GLU A 114 1.28 -16.78 -13.76
CA GLU A 114 2.25 -17.57 -13.00
C GLU A 114 1.62 -18.69 -12.15
N GLY A 115 0.29 -18.86 -12.19
CA GLY A 115 -0.43 -19.89 -11.42
C GLY A 115 -0.44 -19.66 -9.91
N LEU A 116 -0.22 -18.43 -9.45
CA LEU A 116 -0.19 -18.07 -8.04
C LEU A 116 -1.59 -17.84 -7.45
N ILE A 117 -2.58 -17.56 -8.30
CA ILE A 117 -3.96 -17.27 -7.90
C ILE A 117 -4.96 -17.87 -8.89
N SER A 118 -6.19 -18.09 -8.40
CA SER A 118 -7.34 -18.48 -9.20
C SER A 118 -7.84 -17.37 -10.12
N ARG A 119 -8.70 -17.71 -11.10
CA ARG A 119 -9.34 -16.70 -11.96
C ARG A 119 -10.22 -15.78 -11.12
N ARG A 120 -10.99 -16.35 -10.19
CA ARG A 120 -11.84 -15.59 -9.26
C ARG A 120 -11.05 -14.55 -8.46
N HIS A 121 -9.89 -14.93 -7.94
CA HIS A 121 -9.03 -14.00 -7.20
C HIS A 121 -8.45 -12.92 -8.12
N ALA A 122 -8.07 -13.26 -9.36
CA ALA A 122 -7.61 -12.28 -10.34
C ALA A 122 -8.69 -11.24 -10.71
N ASP A 123 -9.95 -11.67 -10.84
CA ASP A 123 -11.08 -10.78 -11.10
C ASP A 123 -11.34 -9.85 -9.88
N ALA A 124 -11.23 -10.36 -8.65
CA ALA A 124 -11.33 -9.54 -7.43
C ALA A 124 -10.22 -8.47 -7.37
N ILE A 125 -9.00 -8.83 -7.73
CA ILE A 125 -7.87 -7.88 -7.83
C ILE A 125 -8.14 -6.81 -8.89
N THR A 126 -8.72 -7.18 -10.04
CA THR A 126 -9.11 -6.22 -11.08
C THR A 126 -10.06 -5.15 -10.52
N VAL A 127 -11.09 -5.59 -9.79
CA VAL A 127 -12.07 -4.71 -9.14
C VAL A 127 -11.41 -3.78 -8.11
N THR A 128 -10.45 -4.26 -7.31
CA THR A 128 -9.69 -3.39 -6.41
C THR A 128 -8.81 -2.41 -7.17
N ASN A 129 -8.16 -2.83 -8.25
CA ASN A 129 -7.32 -1.94 -9.05
C ASN A 129 -8.13 -0.80 -9.69
N GLU A 130 -9.38 -1.04 -10.09
CA GLU A 130 -10.32 0.00 -10.55
C GLU A 130 -10.66 1.01 -9.45
N LEU A 131 -10.91 0.54 -8.22
CA LEU A 131 -11.10 1.39 -7.04
C LEU A 131 -9.86 2.27 -6.80
N LEU A 132 -8.68 1.66 -6.79
CA LEU A 132 -7.42 2.35 -6.56
C LEU A 132 -7.14 3.41 -7.62
N GLU A 133 -7.48 3.12 -8.88
CA GLU A 133 -7.38 4.07 -9.98
C GLU A 133 -8.36 5.25 -9.81
N ARG A 134 -9.58 5.01 -9.32
CA ARG A 134 -10.50 6.08 -8.90
C ARG A 134 -9.90 6.92 -7.77
N HIS A 135 -9.30 6.32 -6.75
CA HIS A 135 -8.70 7.04 -5.62
C HIS A 135 -7.57 7.98 -6.05
N ALA A 136 -6.72 7.54 -6.98
CA ALA A 136 -5.65 8.37 -7.52
C ALA A 136 -6.21 9.65 -8.18
N ARG A 137 -7.24 9.51 -9.03
CA ARG A 137 -7.90 10.66 -9.67
C ARG A 137 -8.60 11.59 -8.68
N GLU A 138 -9.30 11.02 -7.70
CA GLU A 138 -9.96 11.80 -6.66
C GLU A 138 -8.96 12.61 -5.83
N PHE A 139 -7.81 12.03 -5.52
CA PHE A 139 -6.75 12.72 -4.79
C PHE A 139 -6.18 13.89 -5.60
N ASP A 140 -5.83 13.65 -6.86
CA ASP A 140 -5.37 14.70 -7.80
C ASP A 140 -6.37 15.85 -7.89
N HIS A 141 -7.66 15.53 -7.97
CA HIS A 141 -8.72 16.53 -8.04
C HIS A 141 -8.88 17.31 -6.73
N ALA A 142 -8.81 16.61 -5.60
CA ALA A 142 -8.93 17.22 -4.28
C ALA A 142 -7.77 18.18 -3.98
N GLU A 143 -6.54 17.80 -4.36
CA GLU A 143 -5.35 18.63 -4.21
C GLU A 143 -5.49 19.93 -5.00
N LYS A 144 -5.87 19.84 -6.29
CA LYS A 144 -6.08 21.00 -7.16
C LYS A 144 -7.17 21.96 -6.68
N ARG A 145 -8.17 21.43 -5.96
CA ARG A 145 -9.33 22.21 -5.49
C ARG A 145 -9.23 22.63 -4.02
N GLY A 146 -8.14 22.33 -3.33
CA GLY A 146 -7.99 22.64 -1.90
C GLY A 146 -9.02 21.92 -1.03
N ILE A 147 -9.49 20.74 -1.46
CA ILE A 147 -10.39 19.89 -0.65
C ILE A 147 -9.57 19.25 0.48
N ASP A 148 -10.19 19.03 1.64
CA ASP A 148 -9.55 18.37 2.80
C ASP A 148 -9.04 16.96 2.43
N LEU A 149 -7.74 16.89 2.15
CA LEU A 149 -7.03 15.66 1.80
C LEU A 149 -7.02 14.67 2.97
N GLY A 150 -7.00 15.14 4.21
CA GLY A 150 -7.03 14.27 5.39
C GLY A 150 -8.35 13.50 5.47
N LYS A 151 -9.48 14.18 5.26
CA LYS A 151 -10.80 13.55 5.21
C LYS A 151 -10.92 12.58 4.04
N LEU A 152 -10.44 12.96 2.86
CA LEU A 152 -10.44 12.09 1.69
C LEU A 152 -9.61 10.82 1.93
N ARG A 153 -8.38 10.95 2.43
CA ARG A 153 -7.48 9.82 2.67
C ARG A 153 -8.04 8.85 3.70
N ARG A 154 -8.68 9.32 4.78
CA ARG A 154 -9.35 8.45 5.75
C ARG A 154 -10.43 7.59 5.10
N ARG A 155 -11.27 8.19 4.24
CA ARG A 155 -12.30 7.44 3.50
C ARG A 155 -11.65 6.40 2.57
N GLN A 156 -10.65 6.80 1.80
CA GLN A 156 -9.96 5.93 0.86
C GLN A 156 -9.29 4.74 1.56
N LEU A 157 -8.65 4.93 2.71
CA LEU A 157 -8.06 3.84 3.49
C LEU A 157 -9.11 2.80 3.92
N ASN A 158 -10.29 3.23 4.34
CA ASN A 158 -11.37 2.32 4.71
C ASN A 158 -11.90 1.53 3.50
N GLU A 159 -12.04 2.19 2.34
CA GLU A 159 -12.43 1.53 1.09
C GLU A 159 -11.37 0.50 0.66
N VAL A 160 -10.08 0.84 0.75
CA VAL A 160 -9.00 -0.10 0.45
C VAL A 160 -9.02 -1.31 1.39
N ASP A 161 -9.14 -1.09 2.70
CA ASP A 161 -9.24 -2.21 3.67
C ASP A 161 -10.41 -3.15 3.35
N HIS A 162 -11.57 -2.59 2.98
CA HIS A 162 -12.73 -3.37 2.57
C HIS A 162 -12.47 -4.22 1.31
N PHE A 163 -11.88 -3.64 0.27
CA PHE A 163 -11.62 -4.38 -0.98
C PHE A 163 -10.49 -5.40 -0.83
N MET A 164 -9.46 -5.10 -0.02
CA MET A 164 -8.41 -6.06 0.32
C MET A 164 -8.97 -7.28 1.06
N LYS A 165 -9.99 -7.12 1.92
CA LYS A 165 -10.69 -8.25 2.54
C LYS A 165 -11.45 -9.09 1.52
N ARG A 166 -12.10 -8.45 0.54
CA ARG A 166 -12.78 -9.17 -0.56
C ARG A 166 -11.82 -9.93 -1.46
N GLU A 167 -10.62 -9.40 -1.73
CA GLU A 167 -9.54 -10.16 -2.39
C GLU A 167 -9.18 -11.41 -1.59
N ALA A 168 -8.99 -11.27 -0.27
CA ALA A 168 -8.66 -12.39 0.60
C ALA A 168 -9.79 -13.45 0.68
N GLU A 169 -11.05 -13.02 0.70
CA GLU A 169 -12.21 -13.92 0.59
C GLU A 169 -12.20 -14.66 -0.76
N ALA A 170 -11.98 -13.95 -1.87
CA ALA A 170 -11.87 -14.56 -3.20
C ALA A 170 -10.69 -15.54 -3.31
N ALA A 171 -9.61 -15.32 -2.57
CA ALA A 171 -8.47 -16.21 -2.49
C ALA A 171 -8.75 -17.49 -1.68
N ALA A 172 -9.67 -17.44 -0.71
CA ALA A 172 -9.98 -18.56 0.18
C ALA A 172 -10.88 -19.62 -0.46
N PHE A 173 -11.68 -19.22 -1.47
CA PHE A 173 -12.52 -20.14 -2.23
C PHE A 173 -11.81 -20.47 -3.54
N GLY A 174 -11.37 -21.72 -3.71
CA GLY A 174 -10.81 -22.21 -4.97
C GLY A 174 -11.80 -22.05 -6.13
N ASP A 175 -11.29 -22.10 -7.37
CA ASP A 175 -12.14 -22.29 -8.54
C ASP A 175 -12.68 -23.74 -8.44
N GLU A 176 -13.93 -23.91 -8.00
CA GLU A 176 -14.68 -25.18 -8.07
C GLU A 176 -14.99 -25.55 -9.53
#